data_AF-A0AB34GEW7-F1
#
_entry.id   AF-A0AB34GEW7-F1
#
_cell.length_a   1.000
_cell.length_b   1.000
_cell.length_c   1.000
_cell.angle_alpha   90.00
_cell.angle_beta   90.00
_cell.angle_gamma   90.00
#
_symmetry.space_group_name_H-M   'P 1'
#
loop_
_entity.id
_entity.type
_entity.pdbx_description
1 polymer ?
#
loop_
_entity_poly.entity_id
_entity_poly.type
_entity_poly.pdbx_seq_one_letter_code
_entity_poly.pdbx_strand_id
1 'polypeptide(L)'
;MQETRVRSLVREDSTCRGATKPSLMTDETVANVPILILGNKIDRPEAISEERLREMFGLYGQTTGKGSVSLKELNARPLEVFMCSVLKRQGYGEGFRWMAQYID
;
A
#
# COMPACT_ATOMS: atom_id res chain seq x y z
N MET A 1 -22.74 12.62 -0.78
CA MET A 1 -22.63 11.95 0.53
C MET A 1 -22.27 10.50 0.29
N GLN A 2 -20.99 10.14 0.35
CA GLN A 2 -20.47 8.89 0.90
C GLN A 2 -18.95 9.02 0.96
N GLU A 3 -18.44 9.11 2.17
CA GLU A 3 -17.05 9.38 2.53
C GLU A 3 -16.38 8.02 2.77
N THR A 4 -15.74 7.46 1.75
CA THR A 4 -15.05 6.17 1.86
C THR A 4 -13.78 6.36 2.67
N ARG A 5 -13.83 5.97 3.94
CA ARG A 5 -12.70 5.96 4.89
C ARG A 5 -11.50 5.22 4.30
N VAL A 6 -10.54 5.99 3.81
CA VAL A 6 -9.16 5.53 3.59
C VAL A 6 -8.55 5.33 4.99
N ARG A 7 -8.62 4.10 5.51
CA ARG A 7 -7.94 3.73 6.75
C ARG A 7 -6.44 3.80 6.51
N SER A 8 -5.85 4.93 6.88
CA SER A 8 -4.42 5.13 7.08
C SER A 8 -3.91 4.08 8.07
N LEU A 9 -3.27 3.04 7.55
CA LEU A 9 -2.47 2.13 8.36
C LEU A 9 -1.19 2.87 8.76
N VAL A 10 -0.79 2.72 10.02
CA VAL A 10 0.37 3.31 10.68
C VAL A 10 0.13 4.69 11.31
N ARG A 11 -0.63 4.70 12.42
CA ARG A 11 -0.26 5.42 13.64
C ARG A 11 -0.73 4.60 14.86
N GLU A 12 0.21 4.35 15.75
CA GLU A 12 0.11 3.57 16.98
C GLU A 12 -0.93 4.14 17.94
N ASP A 13 -1.75 3.26 18.54
CA ASP A 13 -2.26 3.45 19.89
C ASP A 13 -2.38 2.09 20.58
N SER A 14 -1.57 1.94 21.62
CA SER A 14 -1.71 0.97 22.69
C SER A 14 -3.14 0.94 23.24
N THR A 15 -3.71 -0.26 23.36
CA THR A 15 -5.06 -0.58 23.90
C THR A 15 -6.14 -0.74 22.83
N CYS A 16 -6.26 -1.93 22.25
CA CYS A 16 -7.55 -2.58 21.97
C CYS A 16 -7.35 -4.07 21.73
N ARG A 17 -8.06 -4.87 22.53
CA ARG A 17 -8.09 -6.34 22.53
C ARG A 17 -8.60 -6.90 21.20
N GLY A 18 -8.02 -8.03 20.80
CA GLY A 18 -8.80 -9.12 20.20
C GLY A 18 -9.22 -9.00 18.73
N ALA A 19 -8.37 -8.49 17.85
CA ALA A 19 -8.52 -8.76 16.41
C ALA A 19 -7.36 -9.64 15.95
N THR A 20 -7.67 -10.92 15.78
CA THR A 20 -6.81 -11.99 15.27
C THR A 20 -6.26 -11.63 13.88
N LYS A 21 -5.04 -11.08 13.86
CA LYS A 21 -4.22 -10.85 12.66
C LYS A 21 -3.91 -12.11 11.82
N PRO A 22 -4.03 -13.39 12.26
CA PRO A 22 -3.73 -14.52 11.36
C PRO A 22 -4.87 -14.87 10.40
N SER A 23 -6.09 -14.34 10.54
CA SER A 23 -7.24 -14.82 9.76
C SER A 23 -7.40 -14.16 8.38
N LEU A 24 -6.78 -13.00 8.13
CA LEU A 24 -6.90 -12.29 6.84
C LEU A 24 -5.79 -12.64 5.84
N MET A 25 -4.74 -13.31 6.30
CA MET A 25 -3.64 -13.79 5.44
C MET A 25 -3.76 -15.28 5.09
N THR A 26 -4.69 -15.99 5.73
CA THR A 26 -4.97 -17.42 5.48
C THR A 26 -6.24 -17.64 4.65
N ASP A 27 -6.96 -16.58 4.32
CA ASP A 27 -8.20 -16.66 3.57
C ASP A 27 -7.89 -16.63 2.07
N GLU A 28 -8.08 -17.79 1.41
CA GLU A 28 -7.74 -18.04 0.01
C GLU A 28 -8.48 -17.10 -0.96
N THR A 29 -9.53 -16.45 -0.50
CA THR A 29 -10.33 -15.46 -1.24
C THR A 29 -9.66 -14.09 -1.36
N VAL A 30 -8.73 -13.74 -0.47
CA VAL A 30 -8.03 -12.43 -0.44
C VAL A 30 -6.54 -12.52 -0.74
N ALA A 31 -6.03 -13.72 -1.06
CA ALA A 31 -4.64 -13.95 -1.45
C ALA A 31 -4.21 -13.07 -2.65
N ASN A 32 -5.14 -12.75 -3.54
CA ASN A 32 -4.90 -11.96 -4.76
C ASN A 32 -5.19 -10.46 -4.62
N VAL A 33 -5.55 -9.96 -3.44
CA VAL A 33 -5.94 -8.54 -3.26
C VAL A 33 -4.73 -7.63 -3.45
N PRO A 34 -4.74 -6.63 -4.34
CA PRO A 34 -3.60 -5.72 -4.53
C PRO A 34 -3.24 -4.99 -3.23
N ILE A 35 -1.94 -4.86 -2.93
CA ILE A 35 -1.41 -4.07 -1.81
C ILE A 35 -0.76 -2.80 -2.37
N LEU A 36 -1.31 -1.65 -1.97
CA LEU A 36 -0.71 -0.35 -2.23
C LEU A 36 -0.12 0.20 -0.93
N ILE A 37 1.19 0.47 -0.93
CA ILE A 37 1.89 1.09 0.19
C ILE A 37 2.10 2.58 -0.13
N LEU A 38 1.51 3.45 0.68
CA LEU A 38 1.66 4.90 0.52
C LEU A 38 2.69 5.44 1.52
N GLY A 39 3.87 5.81 1.01
CA GLY A 39 4.90 6.53 1.76
C GLY A 39 4.51 7.99 1.94
N ASN A 40 3.62 8.26 2.89
CA ASN A 40 3.06 9.59 3.11
C ASN A 40 4.07 10.55 3.77
N LYS A 41 3.82 11.86 3.64
CA LYS A 41 4.54 12.98 4.27
C LYS A 41 5.88 13.35 3.61
N ILE A 42 6.02 13.17 2.30
CA ILE A 42 7.20 13.66 1.55
C ILE A 42 7.39 15.18 1.58
N ASP A 43 6.37 15.92 2.02
CA ASP A 43 6.46 17.36 2.25
C ASP A 43 7.38 17.75 3.41
N ARG A 44 7.76 16.78 4.25
CA ARG A 44 8.60 17.02 5.41
C ARG A 44 10.08 16.81 5.08
N PRO A 45 10.98 17.68 5.58
CA PRO A 45 12.41 17.52 5.36
C PRO A 45 12.97 16.24 6.02
N GLU A 46 12.33 15.72 7.07
CA GLU A 46 12.68 14.45 7.70
C GLU A 46 12.10 13.20 6.98
N ALA A 47 11.46 13.37 5.82
CA ALA A 47 10.86 12.25 5.10
C ALA A 47 11.92 11.27 4.61
N ILE A 48 11.67 9.98 4.83
CA ILE A 48 12.51 8.91 4.32
C ILE A 48 12.32 8.75 2.80
N SER A 49 13.41 8.43 2.10
CA SER A 49 13.34 8.11 0.68
C SER A 49 12.56 6.81 0.45
N GLU A 50 12.05 6.65 -0.77
CA GLU A 50 11.37 5.42 -1.17
C GLU A 50 12.28 4.19 -1.02
N GLU A 51 13.55 4.35 -1.38
CA GLU A 51 14.56 3.30 -1.26
C GLU A 51 14.71 2.82 0.18
N ARG A 52 14.83 3.76 1.13
CA ARG A 52 14.96 3.43 2.55
C ARG A 52 13.68 2.81 3.10
N LEU A 53 12.51 3.25 2.64
CA LEU A 53 11.22 2.64 2.99
C LEU A 53 11.17 1.19 2.50
N ARG A 54 11.59 0.91 1.26
CA ARG A 54 11.67 -0.46 0.72
C ARG A 54 12.64 -1.33 1.52
N GLU A 55 13.78 -0.77 1.95
CA GLU A 55 14.76 -1.47 2.78
C GLU A 55 14.19 -1.84 4.15
N MET A 56 13.61 -0.88 4.86
CA MET A 56 13.06 -1.07 6.20
C MET A 56 11.91 -2.07 6.25
N PHE A 57 11.10 -2.12 5.19
CA PHE A 57 9.98 -3.05 5.07
C PHE A 57 10.35 -4.36 4.35
N GLY A 58 11.59 -4.52 3.86
CA GLY A 58 12.03 -5.72 3.16
C GLY A 58 11.29 -5.96 1.83
N LEU A 59 10.93 -4.89 1.12
CA LEU A 59 10.12 -4.95 -0.11
C LEU A 59 10.95 -5.09 -1.40
N TYR A 60 12.28 -5.16 -1.27
CA TYR A 60 13.16 -5.44 -2.40
C TYR A 60 12.85 -6.81 -3.00
N GLY A 61 12.56 -6.84 -4.31
CA GLY A 61 12.19 -8.05 -5.03
C GLY A 61 10.77 -8.55 -4.78
N GLN A 62 9.99 -7.90 -3.90
CA GLN A 62 8.57 -8.20 -3.66
C GLN A 62 7.63 -7.28 -4.45
N THR A 63 8.15 -6.13 -4.90
CA THR A 63 7.39 -5.16 -5.70
C THR A 63 7.17 -5.69 -7.10
N THR A 64 5.95 -5.55 -7.61
CA THR A 64 5.52 -6.13 -8.89
C THR A 64 5.65 -5.15 -10.06
N GLY A 65 6.01 -3.90 -9.77
CA GLY A 65 6.22 -2.83 -10.74
C GLY A 65 5.08 -1.82 -10.75
N LYS A 66 5.43 -0.54 -10.89
CA LYS A 66 4.51 0.61 -10.96
C LYS A 66 3.78 0.77 -12.32
N GLY A 67 4.16 -0.03 -13.32
CA GLY A 67 3.59 0.01 -14.65
C GLY A 67 2.19 -0.60 -14.72
N SER A 68 1.64 -0.65 -15.93
CA SER A 68 0.44 -1.44 -16.22
C SER A 68 0.87 -2.90 -16.37
N VAL A 69 0.79 -3.66 -15.28
CA VAL A 69 1.11 -5.09 -15.28
C VAL A 69 -0.17 -5.89 -15.13
N SER A 70 -0.39 -6.86 -16.01
CA SER A 70 -1.61 -7.64 -15.95
C SER A 70 -1.51 -8.71 -14.85
N LEU A 71 -2.64 -9.03 -14.18
CA LEU A 71 -2.70 -10.13 -13.21
C LEU A 71 -2.27 -11.48 -13.80
N LYS A 72 -2.38 -11.64 -15.12
CA LYS A 72 -1.96 -12.86 -15.84
C LYS A 72 -0.43 -13.00 -15.93
N GLU A 73 0.30 -11.89 -15.90
CA GLU A 73 1.77 -11.87 -15.92
C GLU A 73 2.37 -11.97 -14.52
N LEU A 74 1.60 -11.61 -13.49
CA LEU A 74 2.01 -11.71 -12.10
C LEU A 74 1.79 -13.13 -11.56
N ASN A 75 2.88 -13.80 -11.19
CA ASN A 75 2.85 -15.05 -10.40
C ASN A 75 2.77 -14.78 -8.88
N ALA A 76 2.68 -13.51 -8.48
CA ALA A 76 2.65 -13.06 -7.10
C ALA A 76 1.55 -12.02 -6.89
N ARG A 77 1.22 -11.75 -5.64
CA ARG A 77 0.25 -10.70 -5.27
C ARG A 77 0.74 -9.33 -5.72
N PRO A 78 -0.08 -8.49 -6.38
CA PRO A 78 0.31 -7.14 -6.77
C PRO A 78 0.70 -6.32 -5.53
N LEU A 79 1.92 -5.81 -5.49
CA LEU A 79 2.42 -5.02 -4.37
C LEU A 79 3.30 -3.90 -4.90
N GLU A 80 3.00 -2.66 -4.49
CA GLU A 80 3.82 -1.52 -4.92
C GLU A 80 3.85 -0.38 -3.90
N VAL A 81 4.91 0.42 -3.98
CA VAL A 81 5.18 1.54 -3.07
C VAL A 81 5.10 2.86 -3.83
N PHE A 82 4.26 3.78 -3.37
CA PHE A 82 4.14 5.13 -3.91
C PHE A 82 4.35 6.15 -2.81
N MET A 83 5.33 7.02 -3.01
CA MET A 83 5.56 8.14 -2.10
C MET A 83 4.52 9.23 -2.38
N CYS A 84 3.92 9.80 -1.34
CA CYS A 84 2.88 10.80 -1.49
C CYS A 84 2.93 11.86 -0.40
N SER A 85 2.30 13.00 -0.67
CA SER A 85 1.92 13.97 0.35
C SER A 85 0.43 14.22 0.26
N VAL A 86 -0.30 13.69 1.24
CA VAL A 86 -1.75 13.94 1.35
C VAL A 86 -2.02 15.43 1.58
N LEU A 87 -1.14 16.10 2.35
CA LEU A 87 -1.24 17.54 2.62
C LEU A 87 -1.13 18.36 1.33
N LYS A 88 -0.19 18.01 0.44
CA LYS A 88 0.02 18.68 -0.85
C LYS A 88 -0.84 18.11 -1.97
N ARG A 89 -1.68 17.12 -1.70
CA ARG A 89 -2.53 16.43 -2.68
C ARG A 89 -1.75 15.81 -3.85
N GLN A 90 -0.56 15.28 -3.56
CA GLN A 90 0.40 14.82 -4.57
C GLN A 90 0.79 13.35 -4.34
N GLY A 91 0.99 12.60 -5.43
CA GLY A 91 1.56 11.24 -5.44
C GLY A 91 0.57 10.12 -5.12
N TYR A 92 -0.43 10.32 -4.25
CA TYR A 92 -1.39 9.25 -3.94
C TYR A 92 -2.28 8.88 -5.14
N GLY A 93 -2.56 9.83 -6.03
CA GLY A 93 -3.40 9.58 -7.20
C GLY A 93 -2.78 8.57 -8.17
N GLU A 94 -1.45 8.53 -8.25
CA GLU A 94 -0.73 7.53 -9.05
C GLU A 94 -0.85 6.14 -8.44
N GLY A 95 -0.72 6.02 -7.13
CA GLY A 95 -0.91 4.76 -6.41
C GLY A 95 -2.34 4.22 -6.55
N PHE A 96 -3.35 5.08 -6.42
CA PHE A 96 -4.74 4.68 -6.64
C PHE A 96 -5.01 4.28 -8.10
N ARG A 97 -4.43 4.98 -9.08
CA ARG A 97 -4.56 4.61 -10.49
C ARG A 97 -3.91 3.26 -10.79
N TRP A 98 -2.76 2.98 -10.18
CA TRP A 98 -2.12 1.67 -10.25
C TRP A 98 -3.01 0.58 -9.62
N MET A 99 -3.53 0.82 -8.42
CA MET A 99 -4.41 -0.13 -7.73
C MET A 99 -5.73 -0.37 -8.48
N ALA A 100 -6.29 0.66 -9.11
CA ALA A 100 -7.53 0.57 -9.89
C ALA A 100 -7.42 -0.36 -11.11
N GLN A 101 -6.21 -0.73 -11.54
CA GLN A 101 -6.01 -1.74 -12.60
C GLN A 101 -6.41 -3.15 -12.13
N TYR A 102 -6.50 -3.35 -10.83
CA TYR A 102 -6.72 -4.64 -10.18
C TYR A 102 -8.06 -4.69 -9.40
N ILE A 103 -8.81 -3.59 -9.39
CA ILE A 103 -10.12 -3.47 -8.77
C ILE A 103 -11.14 -3.33 -9.90
N ASP A 104 -12.06 -4.29 -9.98
CA ASP A 104 -13.22 -4.28 -10.87
C ASP A 104 -14.46 -3.76 -10.12
#